data_AF-A0A1M5TAK7-F1
#
_entry.id   AF-A0A1M5TAK7-F1
#
_cell.length_a   1.000
_cell.length_b   1.000
_cell.length_c   1.000
_cell.angle_alpha   90.00
_cell.angle_beta   90.00
_cell.angle_gamma   90.00
#
_symmetry.space_group_name_H-M   'P 1'
#
loop_
_entity.id
_entity.type
_entity.pdbx_description
1 polymer ?
#
loop_
_entity_poly.entity_id
_entity_poly.type
_entity_poly.pdbx_seq_one_letter_code
_entity_poly.pdbx_strand_id
1 'polypeptide(L)'
;MKRFQLFFCAAVLSFTTSIHSQSKDLDLNVLKGTWKLDMSPQDKTDNNFATMKITKIDNSTFKGEFYREGVRIREGRINTQLGIIYGTLISGDNSGEYNTTFYYKNGALHGTTHSVHKDFLAVWIGTKMN
;
A
#
# COMPACT_ATOMS: atom_id res chain seq x y z
N MET A 1 -63.06 25.02 -27.10
CA MET A 1 -62.17 23.96 -27.67
C MET A 1 -60.76 24.50 -27.80
N LYS A 2 -59.77 23.83 -27.18
CA LYS A 2 -58.31 23.82 -27.48
C LYS A 2 -57.56 25.18 -27.37
N ARG A 3 -56.40 25.33 -26.71
CA ARG A 3 -55.47 24.47 -25.97
C ARG A 3 -54.59 25.39 -25.11
N PHE A 4 -54.46 25.09 -23.83
CA PHE A 4 -53.39 25.58 -22.95
C PHE A 4 -52.06 24.97 -23.42
N GLN A 5 -51.02 25.78 -23.59
CA GLN A 5 -49.64 25.28 -23.61
C GLN A 5 -48.93 25.80 -22.36
N LEU A 6 -48.80 24.89 -21.39
CA LEU A 6 -47.98 25.04 -20.19
C LEU A 6 -46.50 25.14 -20.64
N PHE A 7 -45.84 26.24 -20.31
CA PHE A 7 -44.38 26.29 -20.28
C PHE A 7 -43.90 25.51 -19.05
N PHE A 8 -43.43 24.30 -19.27
CA PHE A 8 -42.79 23.49 -18.24
C PHE A 8 -41.34 23.95 -18.09
N CYS A 9 -41.07 24.82 -17.10
CA CYS A 9 -39.72 25.15 -16.67
C CYS A 9 -39.07 23.90 -16.06
N ALA A 10 -38.38 23.11 -16.90
CA ALA A 10 -37.47 22.07 -16.44
C ALA A 10 -36.19 22.72 -15.91
N ALA A 11 -36.21 23.21 -14.66
CA ALA A 11 -35.00 23.50 -13.92
C ALA A 11 -34.35 22.16 -13.53
N VAL A 12 -33.55 21.60 -14.44
CA VAL A 12 -32.68 20.48 -14.14
C VAL A 12 -31.63 21.00 -13.15
N LEU A 13 -31.84 20.71 -11.87
CA LEU A 13 -30.84 20.85 -10.82
C LEU A 13 -29.67 19.92 -11.17
N SER A 14 -28.69 20.47 -11.89
CA SER A 14 -27.37 19.89 -12.03
C SER A 14 -26.69 19.94 -10.66
N PHE A 15 -27.03 18.99 -9.78
CA PHE A 15 -26.16 18.65 -8.67
C PHE A 15 -24.92 18.01 -9.29
N THR A 16 -23.95 18.85 -9.67
CA THR A 16 -22.57 18.39 -9.75
C THR A 16 -22.21 18.00 -8.33
N THR A 17 -22.39 16.72 -7.98
CA THR A 17 -21.67 16.16 -6.85
C THR A 17 -20.21 16.24 -7.24
N SER A 18 -19.59 17.36 -6.90
CA SER A 18 -18.16 17.44 -6.72
C SER A 18 -17.87 16.37 -5.69
N ILE A 19 -17.51 15.17 -6.15
CA ILE A 19 -16.76 14.23 -5.35
C ILE A 19 -15.43 14.95 -5.16
N HIS A 20 -15.43 15.87 -4.20
CA HIS A 20 -14.21 16.31 -3.58
C HIS A 20 -13.73 15.03 -2.90
N SER A 21 -12.87 14.30 -3.60
CA SER A 21 -11.97 13.36 -2.96
C SER A 21 -11.16 14.22 -2.02
N GLN A 22 -11.71 14.45 -0.83
CA GLN A 22 -11.03 15.06 0.27
C GLN A 22 -9.88 14.10 0.50
N SER A 23 -8.70 14.43 -0.01
CA SER A 23 -7.50 13.65 0.25
C SER A 23 -7.33 13.76 1.75
N LYS A 24 -7.87 12.79 2.48
CA LYS A 24 -7.61 12.65 3.90
C LYS A 24 -6.11 12.55 3.95
N ASP A 25 -5.45 13.57 4.50
CA ASP A 25 -4.00 13.60 4.57
C ASP A 25 -3.60 12.40 5.43
N LEU A 26 -3.13 11.34 4.76
CA LEU A 26 -2.81 10.08 5.41
C LEU A 26 -1.44 10.28 6.05
N ASP A 27 -1.36 10.10 7.37
CA ASP A 27 -0.08 10.15 8.05
C ASP A 27 0.82 9.01 7.57
N LEU A 28 1.80 9.32 6.73
CA LEU A 28 2.74 8.32 6.23
C LEU A 28 3.68 7.83 7.33
N ASN A 29 3.88 8.58 8.42
CA ASN A 29 4.78 8.19 9.50
C ASN A 29 4.35 6.90 10.20
N VAL A 30 3.08 6.47 10.04
CA VAL A 30 2.62 5.16 10.49
C VAL A 30 3.50 4.02 9.97
N LEU A 31 4.09 4.17 8.77
CA LEU A 31 4.97 3.18 8.17
C LEU A 31 6.37 3.12 8.81
N LYS A 32 6.86 4.20 9.44
CA LYS A 32 8.21 4.23 10.03
C LYS A 32 8.34 3.25 11.18
N GLY A 33 9.48 2.58 11.28
CA GLY A 33 9.78 1.59 12.32
C GLY A 33 10.13 0.22 11.74
N THR A 34 10.21 -0.77 12.63
CA THR A 34 10.51 -2.15 12.26
C THR A 34 9.22 -2.96 12.25
N TRP A 35 9.05 -3.75 11.20
CA TRP A 35 7.91 -4.63 10.96
C TRP A 35 8.41 -6.07 10.90
N LYS A 36 7.79 -6.95 11.69
CA LYS A 36 7.95 -8.39 11.59
C LYS A 36 6.98 -8.89 10.52
N LEU A 37 7.51 -9.54 9.48
CA LEU A 37 6.74 -10.09 8.37
C LEU A 37 6.50 -11.57 8.62
N ASP A 38 5.25 -11.95 8.79
CA ASP A 38 4.82 -13.33 8.87
C ASP A 38 4.58 -13.89 7.47
N MET A 39 5.47 -14.76 7.01
CA MET A 39 5.41 -15.43 5.70
C MET A 39 4.74 -16.81 5.77
N SER A 40 4.08 -17.13 6.89
CA SER A 40 3.34 -18.38 7.12
C SER A 40 1.88 -18.44 6.63
N PRO A 41 1.27 -17.49 5.87
CA PRO A 41 -0.18 -17.49 5.70
C PRO A 41 -0.73 -18.70 4.91
N GLN A 42 0.12 -19.52 4.31
CA GLN A 42 -0.25 -20.81 3.72
C GLN A 42 0.01 -22.01 4.67
N ASP A 43 1.06 -21.96 5.48
CA ASP A 43 1.43 -23.01 6.45
C ASP A 43 1.78 -22.38 7.80
N LYS A 44 0.81 -22.37 8.72
CA LYS A 44 0.92 -21.76 10.06
C LYS A 44 1.89 -22.49 11.00
N THR A 45 2.47 -23.62 10.56
CA THR A 45 3.49 -24.33 11.32
C THR A 45 4.91 -23.86 10.96
N ASP A 46 5.05 -23.07 9.90
CA ASP A 46 6.31 -22.49 9.48
C ASP A 46 6.68 -21.26 10.35
N ASN A 47 7.90 -21.23 10.86
CA ASN A 47 8.46 -20.12 11.64
C ASN A 47 9.22 -19.13 10.75
N ASN A 48 8.88 -19.05 9.47
CA ASN A 48 9.56 -18.19 8.52
C ASN A 48 9.14 -16.72 8.69
N PHE A 49 9.98 -15.97 9.41
CA PHE A 49 9.81 -14.55 9.63
C PHE A 49 10.91 -13.75 8.94
N ALA A 50 10.50 -12.70 8.25
CA ALA A 50 11.37 -11.67 7.71
C ALA A 50 11.19 -10.36 8.48
N THR A 51 12.10 -9.41 8.33
CA THR A 51 11.96 -8.07 8.89
C THR A 51 11.99 -6.99 7.82
N MET A 52 11.21 -5.94 8.03
CA MET A 52 11.29 -4.72 7.21
C MET A 52 11.46 -3.52 8.14
N LYS A 53 12.51 -2.73 7.94
CA LYS A 53 12.78 -1.53 8.72
C LYS A 53 12.67 -0.31 7.83
N ILE A 54 11.65 0.52 8.04
CA ILE A 54 11.48 1.79 7.33
C ILE A 54 12.04 2.92 8.19
N THR A 55 13.13 3.53 7.74
CA THR A 55 13.88 4.53 8.52
C THR A 55 13.55 5.96 8.11
N LYS A 56 13.23 6.19 6.83
CA LYS A 56 12.90 7.52 6.30
C LYS A 56 11.73 7.44 5.34
N ILE A 57 10.88 8.46 5.40
CA ILE A 57 9.84 8.76 4.40
C ILE A 57 10.12 10.17 3.88
N ASP A 58 10.01 10.35 2.58
CA ASP A 58 10.26 11.62 1.88
C ASP A 58 9.26 11.74 0.73
N ASN A 59 8.22 12.56 0.93
CA ASN A 59 7.06 12.64 0.04
C ASN A 59 6.47 11.25 -0.24
N SER A 60 6.43 10.84 -1.51
CA SER A 60 5.94 9.55 -1.98
C SER A 60 7.03 8.46 -2.04
N THR A 61 8.13 8.61 -1.30
CA THR A 61 9.23 7.64 -1.27
C THR A 61 9.59 7.22 0.15
N PHE A 62 10.19 6.04 0.30
CA PHE A 62 10.70 5.58 1.59
C PHE A 62 12.03 4.84 1.44
N LYS A 63 12.80 4.80 2.52
CA LYS A 63 14.10 4.14 2.62
C LYS A 63 14.14 3.24 3.84
N GLY A 64 15.01 2.24 3.78
CA GLY A 64 15.11 1.25 4.83
C GLY A 64 15.80 -0.03 4.39
N GLU A 65 15.46 -1.10 5.09
CA GLU A 65 15.96 -2.46 4.84
C GLU A 65 14.79 -3.43 4.78
N PHE A 66 14.94 -4.48 3.97
CA PHE A 66 13.90 -5.48 3.75
C PHE A 66 14.50 -6.88 3.84
N TYR A 67 13.70 -7.83 4.35
CA TYR A 67 14.06 -9.21 4.63
C TYR A 67 14.98 -9.39 5.84
N ARG A 68 16.13 -8.73 5.85
CA ARG A 68 17.13 -8.76 6.92
C ARG A 68 17.99 -7.50 6.93
N GLU A 69 18.72 -7.29 8.02
CA GLU A 69 19.68 -6.18 8.14
C GLU A 69 20.72 -6.20 7.01
N GLY A 70 21.07 -5.02 6.49
CA GLY A 70 22.00 -4.82 5.39
C GLY A 70 21.39 -4.92 3.98
N VAL A 71 20.20 -5.51 3.82
CA VAL A 71 19.54 -5.61 2.51
C VAL A 71 18.69 -4.36 2.26
N ARG A 72 19.25 -3.41 1.50
CA ARG A 72 18.65 -2.09 1.29
C ARG A 72 17.39 -2.15 0.43
N ILE A 73 16.41 -1.34 0.83
CA ILE A 73 15.26 -0.97 0.00
C ILE A 73 15.74 -0.06 -1.13
N ARG A 74 15.42 -0.45 -2.36
CA ARG A 74 15.53 0.34 -3.60
C ARG A 74 14.13 0.62 -4.14
N GLU A 75 14.01 1.69 -4.92
CA GLU A 75 12.74 2.07 -5.59
C GLU A 75 11.51 2.10 -4.67
N GLY A 76 11.69 2.50 -3.41
CA GLY A 76 10.58 2.69 -2.47
C GLY A 76 9.63 3.77 -2.97
N ARG A 77 8.35 3.43 -3.19
CA ARG A 77 7.29 4.35 -3.63
C ARG A 77 6.02 4.17 -2.83
N ILE A 78 5.29 5.26 -2.59
CA ILE A 78 4.03 5.31 -1.85
C ILE A 78 2.93 5.88 -2.77
N ASN A 79 1.74 5.27 -2.72
CA ASN A 79 0.52 5.79 -3.35
C ASN A 79 -0.61 5.85 -2.32
N THR A 80 -1.31 6.98 -2.26
CA THR A 80 -2.42 7.26 -1.32
C THR A 80 -3.75 7.58 -2.00
N GLN A 81 -3.84 7.49 -3.33
CA GLN A 81 -4.97 7.98 -4.13
C GLN A 81 -6.33 7.37 -3.77
N LEU A 82 -6.34 6.16 -3.18
CA LEU A 82 -7.56 5.44 -2.81
C LEU A 82 -7.90 5.56 -1.31
N GLY A 83 -7.29 6.52 -0.60
CA GLY A 83 -7.50 6.69 0.85
C GLY A 83 -6.86 5.57 1.71
N ILE A 84 -6.01 4.75 1.09
CA ILE A 84 -5.21 3.68 1.73
C ILE A 84 -3.76 3.93 1.34
N ILE A 85 -2.83 3.73 2.28
CA ILE A 85 -1.40 3.83 2.01
C ILE A 85 -0.94 2.52 1.35
N TYR A 86 -0.59 2.58 0.07
CA TYR A 86 0.09 1.52 -0.66
C TYR A 86 1.58 1.81 -0.74
N GLY A 87 2.39 0.77 -0.66
CA GLY A 87 3.84 0.84 -0.83
C GLY A 87 4.34 -0.20 -1.81
N THR A 88 5.40 0.13 -2.55
CA THR A 88 6.17 -0.83 -3.34
C THR A 88 7.67 -0.59 -3.12
N LEU A 89 8.46 -1.66 -3.24
CA LEU A 89 9.90 -1.61 -3.18
C LEU A 89 10.53 -2.73 -4.01
N ILE A 90 11.79 -2.52 -4.37
CA ILE A 90 12.69 -3.55 -4.86
C ILE A 90 13.75 -3.78 -3.79
N SER A 91 14.04 -5.03 -3.47
CA SER A 91 15.18 -5.42 -2.65
C SER A 91 15.97 -6.51 -3.36
N GLY A 92 17.20 -6.74 -2.96
CA GLY A 92 17.98 -7.83 -3.53
C GLY A 92 19.28 -8.03 -2.79
N ASP A 93 19.75 -9.26 -2.83
CA ASP A 93 21.10 -9.63 -2.46
C ASP A 93 21.78 -10.29 -3.68
N ASN A 94 22.95 -10.88 -3.47
CA ASN A 94 23.69 -11.57 -4.54
C ASN A 94 22.92 -12.77 -5.14
N SER A 95 21.77 -13.16 -4.56
CA SER A 95 20.94 -14.26 -5.06
C SER A 95 19.81 -13.80 -5.99
N GLY A 96 19.59 -12.50 -6.17
CA GLY A 96 18.61 -11.93 -7.09
C GLY A 96 17.74 -10.82 -6.51
N GLU A 97 16.88 -10.28 -7.37
CA GLU A 97 15.94 -9.22 -7.03
C GLU A 97 14.58 -9.76 -6.59
N TYR A 98 13.98 -9.06 -5.65
CA TYR A 98 12.65 -9.30 -5.11
C TYR A 98 11.82 -8.03 -5.26
N ASN A 99 10.61 -8.21 -5.80
CA ASN A 99 9.62 -7.15 -5.93
C ASN A 99 8.59 -7.31 -4.83
N THR A 100 8.36 -6.25 -4.07
CA THR A 100 7.47 -6.28 -2.91
C THR A 100 6.44 -5.16 -3.01
N THR A 101 5.18 -5.50 -2.78
CA THR A 101 4.07 -4.56 -2.66
C THR A 101 3.32 -4.78 -1.36
N PHE A 102 2.82 -3.71 -0.75
CA PHE A 102 2.01 -3.81 0.45
C PHE A 102 0.98 -2.68 0.56
N TYR A 103 0.01 -2.85 1.45
CA TYR A 103 -0.86 -1.79 1.90
C TYR A 103 -1.00 -1.78 3.43
N TYR A 104 -1.25 -0.61 4.00
CA TYR A 104 -1.50 -0.45 5.42
C TYR A 104 -3.00 -0.47 5.73
N LYS A 105 -3.42 -1.34 6.65
CA LYS A 105 -4.82 -1.44 7.11
C LYS A 105 -4.85 -1.90 8.56
N ASN A 106 -5.64 -1.21 9.38
CA ASN A 106 -5.91 -1.60 10.78
C ASN A 106 -4.65 -1.89 11.62
N GLY A 107 -3.58 -1.10 11.46
CA GLY A 107 -2.35 -1.28 12.22
C GLY A 107 -1.39 -2.34 11.68
N ALA A 108 -1.74 -3.02 10.59
CA ALA A 108 -0.92 -4.05 9.95
C ALA A 108 -0.55 -3.68 8.51
N LEU A 109 0.56 -4.24 8.05
CA LEU A 109 0.89 -4.28 6.64
C LEU A 109 0.41 -5.60 6.06
N HIS A 110 -0.16 -5.53 4.86
CA HIS A 110 -0.53 -6.71 4.10
C HIS A 110 0.22 -6.63 2.78
N GLY A 111 0.99 -7.67 2.44
CA GLY A 111 1.85 -7.56 1.28
C GLY A 111 2.16 -8.89 0.62
N THR A 112 2.84 -8.75 -0.51
CA THR A 112 3.34 -9.84 -1.32
C THR A 112 4.77 -9.54 -1.73
N THR A 113 5.62 -10.56 -1.75
CA THR A 113 6.99 -10.48 -2.26
C THR A 113 7.17 -11.58 -3.28
N HIS A 114 7.73 -11.26 -4.45
CA HIS A 114 7.96 -12.25 -5.49
C HIS A 114 9.26 -12.02 -6.25
N SER A 115 9.75 -13.10 -6.87
CA SER A 115 10.86 -13.08 -7.80
C SER A 115 10.56 -14.08 -8.92
N VAL A 116 10.26 -13.58 -10.12
CA VAL A 116 9.85 -14.41 -11.26
C VAL A 116 10.96 -15.38 -11.66
N HIS A 117 12.21 -14.91 -11.69
CA HIS A 117 13.36 -15.74 -12.06
C HIS A 117 13.71 -16.85 -11.06
N LYS A 118 13.17 -16.76 -9.85
CA LYS A 118 13.42 -17.72 -8.76
C LYS A 118 12.21 -18.59 -8.46
N ASP A 119 11.13 -18.46 -9.23
CA ASP A 119 9.85 -19.13 -8.97
C ASP A 119 9.39 -18.94 -7.51
N PHE A 120 9.49 -17.70 -7.02
CA PHE A 120 9.19 -17.35 -5.63
C PHE A 120 8.02 -16.39 -5.55
N LEU A 121 7.03 -16.72 -4.72
CA LEU A 121 5.93 -15.85 -4.31
C LEU A 121 5.60 -16.12 -2.85
N ALA A 122 5.60 -15.06 -2.04
CA ALA A 122 5.13 -15.10 -0.66
C ALA A 122 4.06 -14.03 -0.45
N VAL A 123 3.01 -14.39 0.27
CA VAL A 123 2.05 -13.45 0.87
C VAL A 123 2.42 -13.31 2.33
N TRP A 124 2.29 -12.13 2.90
CA TRP A 124 2.68 -11.91 4.29
C TRP A 124 1.83 -10.83 4.99
N ILE A 125 1.80 -10.93 6.32
CA ILE A 125 1.24 -9.90 7.20
C ILE A 125 2.38 -9.33 8.06
N GLY A 126 2.52 -8.01 8.02
CA GLY A 126 3.51 -7.27 8.79
C GLY A 126 2.89 -6.70 10.07
N THR A 127 3.47 -7.03 11.22
CA THR A 127 3.14 -6.42 12.52
C THR A 127 4.29 -5.55 12.99
N LYS A 128 3.97 -4.40 13.58
CA LYS A 128 4.99 -3.48 14.07
C LYS A 128 5.67 -4.07 15.30
N MET A 129 6.99 -4.00 15.35
CA MET A 129 7.77 -4.38 16.53
C MET A 129 7.81 -3.20 17.50
N ASN A 130 7.56 -3.47 18.78
CA ASN A 130 7.63 -2.48 19.87
C ASN A 130 9.06 -2.03 20.12
#